data_AF-A0A2A3VQI8-F1
#
_entry.id   AF-A0A2A3VQI8-F1
#
_cell.length_a   1.000
_cell.length_b   1.000
_cell.length_c   1.000
_cell.angle_alpha   90.00
_cell.angle_beta   90.00
_cell.angle_gamma   90.00
#
_symmetry.space_group_name_H-M   'P 1'
#
loop_
_entity.id
_entity.type
_entity.pdbx_description
1 polymer ?
#
loop_
_entity_poly.entity_id
_entity_poly.type
_entity_poly.pdbx_seq_one_letter_code
_entity_poly.pdbx_strand_id
1 'polypeptide(L)'
;MPASPVRRTALSTIAVPHRWADAALLALAFFVLSAVALHLRRPELDAVHSQMSLYLIGRWGPLLQAAYAALSVGMVALAFGLRAAASSQGRSLAPLLLFVLGGVALTTTAYAWMDLPGADRTFEGLVHGVSAQAAFLCATGGMVVQALCFRRDPAWRATARWALPWALLCFASIWVLAGWRDAPRGLAQKTVIALIVGWLACVALELWQRTRAAATRTR
;
A
#
# COMPACT_ATOMS: atom_id res chain seq x y z
N MET A 1 42.44 -1.02 -41.36
CA MET A 1 42.21 -0.82 -39.91
C MET A 1 40.93 -1.57 -39.53
N PRO A 2 40.98 -2.65 -38.73
CA PRO A 2 39.76 -3.28 -38.24
C PRO A 2 39.21 -2.49 -37.05
N ALA A 3 37.91 -2.17 -37.10
CA ALA A 3 37.19 -1.47 -36.05
C ALA A 3 37.18 -2.30 -34.75
N SER A 4 37.43 -1.65 -33.62
CA SER A 4 37.38 -2.29 -32.31
C SER A 4 35.95 -2.69 -31.96
N PRO A 5 35.73 -3.87 -31.36
CA PRO A 5 34.41 -4.25 -30.89
C PRO A 5 34.08 -3.44 -29.63
N VAL A 6 33.02 -2.63 -29.73
CA VAL A 6 32.39 -1.95 -28.61
C VAL A 6 32.08 -3.00 -27.53
N ARG A 7 32.78 -2.93 -26.39
CA ARG A 7 32.44 -3.69 -25.19
C ARG A 7 31.01 -3.33 -24.80
N ARG A 8 30.06 -4.23 -25.08
CA ARG A 8 28.77 -4.24 -24.39
C ARG A 8 29.07 -4.51 -22.93
N THR A 9 29.13 -3.46 -22.13
CA THR A 9 29.09 -3.54 -20.67
C THR A 9 27.76 -4.22 -20.32
N ALA A 10 27.82 -5.53 -20.10
CA ALA A 10 26.74 -6.29 -19.52
C ALA A 10 26.45 -5.68 -18.15
N LEU A 11 25.41 -4.85 -18.07
CA LEU A 11 24.84 -4.44 -16.80
C LEU A 11 24.39 -5.72 -16.10
N SER A 12 25.18 -6.14 -15.11
CA SER A 12 24.83 -7.19 -14.17
C SER A 12 23.42 -6.91 -13.67
N THR A 13 22.46 -7.66 -14.20
CA THR A 13 21.07 -7.54 -13.81
C THR A 13 21.01 -8.16 -12.42
N ILE A 14 21.09 -7.33 -11.38
CA ILE A 14 20.88 -7.79 -10.01
C ILE A 14 19.49 -8.43 -10.02
N ALA A 15 19.44 -9.75 -9.94
CA ALA A 15 18.19 -10.49 -9.91
C ALA A 15 17.46 -10.09 -8.62
N VAL A 16 16.41 -9.29 -8.77
CA VAL A 16 15.61 -8.89 -7.62
C VAL A 16 14.88 -10.12 -7.10
N PRO A 17 15.00 -10.45 -5.80
CA PRO A 17 14.33 -11.61 -5.23
C PRO A 17 12.80 -11.49 -5.37
N HIS A 18 12.16 -12.51 -5.96
CA HIS A 18 10.70 -12.61 -6.08
C HIS A 18 9.99 -12.57 -4.72
N ARG A 19 10.68 -13.00 -3.64
CA ARG A 19 10.17 -13.01 -2.25
C ARG A 19 9.55 -11.69 -1.78
N TRP A 20 10.02 -10.54 -2.28
CA TRP A 20 9.46 -9.24 -1.90
C TRP A 20 8.05 -9.04 -2.48
N ALA A 21 7.86 -9.44 -3.73
CA ALA A 21 6.55 -9.40 -4.38
C ALA A 21 5.60 -10.44 -3.77
N ASP A 22 6.08 -11.65 -3.48
CA ASP A 22 5.28 -12.68 -2.81
C ASP A 22 4.83 -12.23 -1.42
N ALA A 23 5.75 -11.68 -0.61
CA ALA A 23 5.42 -11.17 0.72
C ALA A 23 4.36 -10.04 0.64
N ALA A 24 4.49 -9.13 -0.31
CA ALA A 24 3.50 -8.07 -0.53
C ALA A 24 2.12 -8.65 -0.93
N LEU A 25 2.09 -9.59 -1.88
CA LEU A 25 0.85 -10.21 -2.36
C LEU A 25 0.17 -11.04 -1.26
N LEU A 26 0.92 -11.81 -0.48
CA LEU A 26 0.40 -12.59 0.65
C LEU A 26 -0.17 -11.68 1.74
N ALA A 27 0.53 -10.59 2.07
CA ALA A 27 0.03 -9.60 3.04
C ALA A 27 -1.26 -8.92 2.56
N LEU A 28 -1.31 -8.51 1.28
CA LEU A 28 -2.51 -7.91 0.67
C LEU A 28 -3.68 -8.90 0.66
N ALA A 29 -3.43 -10.15 0.27
CA ALA A 29 -4.45 -11.20 0.27
C ALA A 29 -4.97 -11.46 1.69
N PHE A 30 -4.07 -11.58 2.67
CA PHE A 30 -4.46 -11.76 4.08
C PHE A 30 -5.32 -10.60 4.58
N PHE A 31 -4.94 -9.35 4.26
CA PHE A 31 -5.74 -8.17 4.59
C PHE A 31 -7.15 -8.23 3.99
N VAL A 32 -7.26 -8.48 2.68
CA VAL A 32 -8.55 -8.53 1.97
C VAL A 32 -9.43 -9.65 2.51
N LEU A 33 -8.87 -10.86 2.68
CA LEU A 33 -9.61 -12.00 3.22
C LEU A 33 -10.08 -11.74 4.66
N SER A 34 -9.24 -11.10 5.48
CA SER A 34 -9.61 -10.72 6.84
C SER A 34 -10.74 -9.68 6.84
N ALA A 35 -10.66 -8.65 5.99
CA ALA A 35 -11.70 -7.63 5.86
C ALA A 35 -13.05 -8.22 5.43
N VAL A 36 -13.05 -9.13 4.45
CA VAL A 36 -14.25 -9.85 4.01
C VAL A 36 -14.79 -10.74 5.14
N ALA A 37 -13.93 -11.54 5.79
CA ALA A 37 -14.32 -12.39 6.91
C ALA A 37 -14.94 -11.56 8.04
N LEU A 38 -14.39 -10.39 8.34
CA LEU A 38 -14.90 -9.49 9.36
C LEU A 38 -16.30 -8.96 9.02
N HIS A 39 -16.57 -8.58 7.76
CA HIS A 39 -17.92 -8.19 7.33
C HIS A 39 -18.93 -9.34 7.49
N LEU A 40 -18.52 -10.58 7.22
CA LEU A 40 -19.38 -11.75 7.41
C LEU A 40 -19.59 -12.11 8.88
N ARG A 41 -18.59 -11.86 9.74
CA ARG A 41 -18.61 -12.20 11.17
C ARG A 41 -19.20 -11.12 12.07
N ARG A 42 -19.40 -9.91 11.55
CA ARG A 42 -19.92 -8.73 12.26
C ARG A 42 -21.10 -8.10 11.52
N PRO A 43 -22.18 -8.85 11.21
CA PRO A 43 -23.33 -8.32 10.48
C PRO A 43 -24.07 -7.19 11.22
N GLU A 44 -23.84 -7.04 12.53
CA GLU A 44 -24.36 -5.94 13.34
C GLU A 44 -23.72 -4.58 13.02
N LEU A 45 -22.55 -4.56 12.36
CA LEU A 45 -21.92 -3.33 11.89
C LEU A 45 -22.44 -2.98 10.50
N ASP A 46 -23.05 -1.81 10.37
CA ASP A 46 -23.55 -1.30 9.10
C ASP A 46 -22.40 -1.13 8.09
N ALA A 47 -22.46 -1.86 6.97
CA ALA A 47 -21.41 -1.82 5.95
C ALA A 47 -21.23 -0.43 5.31
N VAL A 48 -22.27 0.40 5.29
CA VAL A 48 -22.29 1.74 4.70
C VAL A 48 -21.85 2.79 5.71
N HIS A 49 -22.29 2.70 6.96
CA HIS A 49 -22.03 3.74 7.95
C HIS A 49 -20.84 3.42 8.87
N SER A 50 -20.61 2.16 9.21
CA SER A 50 -19.51 1.76 10.09
C SER A 50 -18.18 1.73 9.36
N GLN A 51 -17.25 2.55 9.83
CA GLN A 51 -15.85 2.58 9.41
C GLN A 51 -15.15 1.24 9.64
N MET A 52 -14.12 0.95 8.85
CA MET A 52 -13.34 -0.29 8.99
C MET A 52 -12.72 -0.42 10.38
N SER A 53 -12.27 0.69 10.97
CA SER A 53 -11.66 0.70 12.30
C SER A 53 -12.62 0.34 13.44
N LEU A 54 -13.95 0.46 13.27
CA LEU A 54 -14.91 -0.05 14.27
C LEU A 54 -14.83 -1.58 14.43
N TYR A 55 -14.35 -2.30 13.42
CA TYR A 55 -14.14 -3.73 13.49
C TYR A 55 -12.96 -4.11 14.40
N LEU A 56 -12.13 -3.15 14.84
CA LEU A 56 -11.10 -3.36 15.87
C LEU A 56 -11.71 -3.59 17.27
N ILE A 57 -12.96 -3.18 17.49
CA ILE A 57 -13.60 -3.28 18.80
C ILE A 57 -14.30 -4.64 18.94
N GLY A 58 -14.00 -5.36 20.03
CA GLY A 58 -14.63 -6.62 20.40
C GLY A 58 -13.84 -7.87 19.98
N ARG A 59 -14.48 -9.04 20.08
CA ARG A 59 -13.82 -10.36 19.98
C ARG A 59 -12.99 -10.61 18.70
N TRP A 60 -13.38 -9.98 17.59
CA TRP A 60 -12.72 -10.15 16.30
C TRP A 60 -11.70 -9.04 15.99
N GLY A 61 -11.52 -8.07 16.89
CA GLY A 61 -10.54 -6.99 16.75
C GLY A 61 -9.12 -7.47 16.45
N PRO A 62 -8.59 -8.50 17.15
CA PRO A 62 -7.25 -9.03 16.88
C PRO A 62 -7.02 -9.49 15.44
N LEU A 63 -8.06 -9.96 14.73
CA LEU A 63 -7.94 -10.33 13.32
C LEU A 63 -7.65 -9.10 12.45
N LEU A 64 -8.35 -7.98 12.70
CA LEU A 64 -8.11 -6.74 11.97
C LEU A 64 -6.75 -6.12 12.35
N GLN A 65 -6.34 -6.23 13.61
CA GLN A 65 -5.01 -5.79 14.05
C GLN A 65 -3.89 -6.53 13.32
N ALA A 66 -3.99 -7.86 13.26
CA ALA A 66 -3.07 -8.70 12.49
C ALA A 66 -3.08 -8.34 11.01
N ALA A 67 -4.26 -8.11 10.42
CA ALA A 67 -4.41 -7.71 9.02
C ALA A 67 -3.75 -6.35 8.73
N TYR A 68 -3.89 -5.37 9.62
CA TYR A 68 -3.24 -4.06 9.51
C TYR A 68 -1.72 -4.18 9.62
N ALA A 69 -1.23 -4.94 10.61
CA ALA A 69 0.21 -5.18 10.76
C ALA A 69 0.81 -5.91 9.55
N ALA A 70 0.11 -6.92 9.02
CA ALA A 70 0.52 -7.63 7.81
C ALA A 70 0.55 -6.69 6.59
N LEU A 71 -0.48 -5.86 6.39
CA LEU A 71 -0.53 -4.87 5.32
C LEU A 71 0.64 -3.89 5.41
N SER A 72 0.99 -3.41 6.61
CA SER A 72 2.16 -2.56 6.85
C SER A 72 3.45 -3.23 6.38
N VAL A 73 3.67 -4.50 6.74
CA VAL A 73 4.82 -5.28 6.27
C VAL A 73 4.80 -5.45 4.75
N GLY A 74 3.64 -5.72 4.17
CA GLY A 74 3.45 -5.86 2.72
C GLY A 74 3.81 -4.59 1.94
N MET A 75 3.39 -3.42 2.42
CA MET A 75 3.75 -2.12 1.83
C MET A 75 5.26 -1.90 1.83
N VAL A 76 5.92 -2.19 2.96
CA VAL A 76 7.37 -2.05 3.10
C VAL A 76 8.11 -3.04 2.20
N ALA A 77 7.68 -4.31 2.15
CA ALA A 77 8.22 -5.33 1.28
C ALA A 77 8.11 -4.95 -0.20
N LEU A 78 6.95 -4.44 -0.62
CA LEU A 78 6.73 -3.93 -1.97
C LEU A 78 7.70 -2.80 -2.30
N ALA A 79 7.83 -1.82 -1.41
CA ALA A 79 8.72 -0.68 -1.60
C ALA A 79 10.20 -1.09 -1.74
N PHE A 80 10.66 -2.03 -0.91
CA PHE A 80 12.01 -2.59 -1.04
C PHE A 80 12.19 -3.31 -2.38
N GLY A 81 11.23 -4.14 -2.78
CA GLY A 81 11.27 -4.85 -4.06
C GLY A 81 11.31 -3.91 -5.26
N LEU A 82 10.47 -2.87 -5.27
CA LEU A 82 10.45 -1.85 -6.33
C LEU A 82 11.76 -1.06 -6.39
N ARG A 83 12.31 -0.66 -5.23
CA ARG A 83 13.59 0.05 -5.18
C ARG A 83 14.75 -0.81 -5.68
N ALA A 84 14.75 -2.10 -5.34
CA ALA A 84 15.73 -3.06 -5.82
C ALA A 84 15.62 -3.27 -7.35
N ALA A 85 14.41 -3.23 -7.90
CA ALA A 85 14.12 -3.39 -9.33
C ALA A 85 14.31 -2.13 -10.17
N ALA A 86 14.40 -0.96 -9.55
CA ALA A 86 14.56 0.31 -10.24
C ALA A 86 15.99 0.46 -10.80
N SER A 87 16.09 0.98 -12.01
CA SER A 87 17.33 1.52 -12.59
C SER A 87 17.85 2.72 -11.78
N SER A 88 19.10 3.15 -12.02
CA SER A 88 19.68 4.31 -11.33
C SER A 88 18.84 5.59 -11.47
N GLN A 89 18.19 5.79 -12.63
CA GLN A 89 17.35 6.98 -12.90
C GLN A 89 15.99 6.94 -12.19
N GLY A 90 15.45 5.73 -11.94
CA GLY A 90 14.17 5.54 -11.27
C GLY A 90 14.28 5.27 -9.76
N ARG A 91 15.49 5.11 -9.22
CA ARG A 91 15.71 4.70 -7.84
C ARG A 91 15.60 5.89 -6.89
N SER A 92 14.71 5.79 -5.90
CA SER A 92 14.55 6.79 -4.84
C SER A 92 14.29 6.10 -3.50
N LEU A 93 14.73 6.71 -2.41
CA LEU A 93 14.37 6.31 -1.05
C LEU A 93 13.02 6.89 -0.59
N ALA A 94 12.53 7.95 -1.23
CA ALA A 94 11.33 8.64 -0.79
C ALA A 94 10.07 7.76 -0.73
N PRO A 95 9.75 6.92 -1.74
CA PRO A 95 8.61 6.01 -1.64
C PRO A 95 8.74 5.01 -0.48
N LEU A 96 9.95 4.47 -0.27
CA LEU A 96 10.22 3.53 0.82
C LEU A 96 9.98 4.18 2.18
N LEU A 97 10.50 5.39 2.39
CA LEU A 97 10.28 6.12 3.64
C LEU A 97 8.79 6.41 3.88
N LEU A 98 8.06 6.81 2.84
CA LEU A 98 6.61 7.05 2.94
C LEU A 98 5.84 5.76 3.24
N PHE A 99 6.17 4.64 2.63
CA PHE A 99 5.54 3.35 2.95
C PHE A 99 5.90 2.84 4.35
N VAL A 100 7.12 3.08 4.84
CA VAL A 100 7.52 2.77 6.22
C VAL A 100 6.73 3.63 7.20
N LEU A 101 6.67 4.95 6.99
CA LEU A 101 5.89 5.86 7.84
C LEU A 101 4.40 5.49 7.82
N GLY A 102 3.86 5.17 6.63
CA GLY A 102 2.48 4.71 6.48
C GLY A 102 2.21 3.40 7.21
N GLY A 103 3.13 2.43 7.13
CA GLY A 103 3.03 1.16 7.84
C GLY A 103 3.15 1.31 9.36
N VAL A 104 4.06 2.15 9.85
CA VAL A 104 4.15 2.47 11.28
C VAL A 104 2.85 3.12 11.75
N ALA A 105 2.36 4.13 11.04
CA ALA A 105 1.12 4.81 11.37
C ALA A 105 -0.10 3.87 11.34
N LEU A 106 -0.20 2.98 10.35
CA LEU A 106 -1.26 1.98 10.26
C LEU A 106 -1.21 0.97 11.42
N THR A 107 0.00 0.55 11.80
CA THR A 107 0.19 -0.35 12.94
C THR A 107 -0.17 0.36 14.25
N THR A 108 0.22 1.62 14.44
CA THR A 108 -0.22 2.43 15.58
C THR A 108 -1.74 2.56 15.62
N THR A 109 -2.39 2.78 14.47
CA THR A 109 -3.86 2.83 14.36
C THR A 109 -4.50 1.52 14.82
N ALA A 110 -3.88 0.38 14.54
CA ALA A 110 -4.40 -0.93 14.92
C ALA A 110 -4.46 -1.15 16.44
N TYR A 111 -3.47 -0.62 17.17
CA TYR A 111 -3.30 -0.88 18.60
C TYR A 111 -3.70 0.30 19.50
N ALA A 112 -3.81 1.51 18.96
CA ALA A 112 -4.38 2.65 19.69
C ALA A 112 -5.90 2.48 19.80
N TRP A 113 -6.44 2.63 21.01
CA TRP A 113 -7.87 2.53 21.25
C TRP A 113 -8.63 3.62 20.48
N MET A 114 -9.74 3.23 19.86
CA MET A 114 -10.65 4.16 19.19
C MET A 114 -11.80 4.53 20.12
N ASP A 115 -12.07 5.83 20.25
CA ASP A 115 -13.29 6.29 20.92
C ASP A 115 -14.53 5.89 20.10
N LEU A 116 -15.55 5.35 20.78
CA LEU A 116 -16.81 5.04 20.12
C LEU A 116 -17.51 6.34 19.67
N PRO A 117 -18.31 6.29 18.58
CA PRO A 117 -19.15 7.41 18.20
C PRO A 117 -20.03 7.87 19.37
N GLY A 118 -19.91 9.15 19.74
CA GLY A 118 -20.66 9.76 20.85
C GLY A 118 -20.00 9.65 22.22
N ALA A 119 -18.84 8.99 22.35
CA ALA A 119 -18.05 8.98 23.57
C ALA A 119 -17.20 10.26 23.73
N ASP A 120 -16.77 10.52 24.97
CA ASP A 120 -15.81 11.58 25.25
C ASP A 120 -14.47 11.31 24.57
N ARG A 121 -13.82 12.38 24.09
CA ARG A 121 -12.54 12.26 23.41
C ARG A 121 -11.44 11.90 24.39
N THR A 122 -10.73 10.82 24.09
CA THR A 122 -9.56 10.39 24.87
C THR A 122 -8.25 10.69 24.12
N PHE A 123 -7.13 10.67 24.86
CA PHE A 123 -5.82 10.77 24.23
C PHE A 123 -5.54 9.58 23.30
N GLU A 124 -5.92 8.37 23.69
CA GLU A 124 -5.76 7.18 22.85
C GLU A 124 -6.59 7.28 21.57
N GLY A 125 -7.84 7.75 21.66
CA GLY A 125 -8.69 8.02 20.50
C GLY A 125 -8.10 9.08 19.57
N LEU A 126 -7.45 10.11 20.12
CA LEU A 126 -6.69 11.09 19.34
C LEU A 126 -5.50 10.44 18.61
N VAL A 127 -4.71 9.61 19.30
CA VAL A 127 -3.59 8.86 18.70
C VAL A 127 -4.09 7.97 17.57
N HIS A 128 -5.20 7.25 17.78
CA HIS A 128 -5.86 6.45 16.74
C HIS A 128 -6.23 7.32 15.53
N GLY A 129 -6.94 8.43 15.75
CA GLY A 129 -7.40 9.30 14.67
C GLY A 129 -6.27 9.95 13.88
N VAL A 130 -5.23 10.42 14.55
CA VAL A 130 -4.06 11.06 13.88
C VAL A 130 -3.23 10.02 13.14
N SER A 131 -2.98 8.85 13.73
CA SER A 131 -2.24 7.78 13.07
C SER A 131 -2.98 7.21 11.87
N ALA A 132 -4.31 7.11 11.91
CA ALA A 132 -5.11 6.68 10.77
C ALA A 132 -4.96 7.64 9.58
N GLN A 133 -5.03 8.95 9.84
CA GLN A 133 -4.84 9.97 8.81
C GLN A 133 -3.42 9.96 8.24
N ALA A 134 -2.41 9.83 9.11
CA ALA A 134 -1.01 9.71 8.71
C ALA A 134 -0.78 8.46 7.84
N ALA A 135 -1.42 7.33 8.16
CA ALA A 135 -1.34 6.10 7.37
C ALA A 135 -1.85 6.32 5.93
N PHE A 136 -3.04 6.92 5.77
CA PHE A 136 -3.60 7.23 4.45
C PHE A 136 -2.73 8.21 3.66
N LEU A 137 -2.29 9.31 4.31
CA LEU A 137 -1.48 10.34 3.66
C LEU A 137 -0.12 9.79 3.21
N CYS A 138 0.56 9.04 4.08
CA CYS A 138 1.87 8.47 3.77
C CYS A 138 1.77 7.36 2.72
N ALA A 139 0.75 6.48 2.80
CA ALA A 139 0.54 5.42 1.81
C ALA A 139 0.26 6.00 0.42
N THR A 140 -0.72 6.91 0.29
CA THR A 140 -1.08 7.52 -0.99
C THR A 140 0.03 8.44 -1.52
N GLY A 141 0.72 9.19 -0.64
CA GLY A 141 1.92 9.94 -1.02
C GLY A 141 3.03 9.01 -1.55
N GLY A 142 3.27 7.88 -0.88
CA GLY A 142 4.20 6.85 -1.32
C GLY A 142 3.85 6.29 -2.70
N MET A 143 2.57 6.02 -2.96
CA MET A 143 2.06 5.59 -4.26
C MET A 143 2.32 6.63 -5.36
N VAL A 144 2.05 7.91 -5.10
CA VAL A 144 2.29 9.00 -6.06
C VAL A 144 3.77 9.13 -6.36
N VAL A 145 4.63 9.22 -5.34
CA VAL A 145 6.08 9.35 -5.53
C VAL A 145 6.65 8.11 -6.22
N GLN A 146 6.16 6.90 -5.92
CA GLN A 146 6.56 5.66 -6.60
C GLN A 146 6.16 5.68 -8.08
N ALA A 147 4.95 6.12 -8.41
CA ALA A 147 4.48 6.23 -9.80
C ALA A 147 5.27 7.29 -10.58
N LEU A 148 5.68 8.39 -9.93
CA LEU A 148 6.59 9.38 -10.53
C LEU A 148 8.00 8.80 -10.76
N CYS A 149 8.48 7.92 -9.87
CA CYS A 149 9.73 7.18 -10.08
C CYS A 149 9.63 6.26 -11.31
N PHE A 150 8.49 5.58 -11.52
CA PHE A 150 8.27 4.76 -12.72
C PHE A 150 8.35 5.57 -14.02
N ARG A 151 7.96 6.85 -14.03
CA ARG A 151 8.10 7.70 -15.23
C ARG A 151 9.54 7.94 -15.65
N ARG A 152 10.47 7.94 -14.69
CA ARG A 152 11.91 8.15 -14.92
C ARG A 152 12.62 6.88 -15.36
N ASP A 153 12.02 5.71 -15.13
CA ASP A 153 12.58 4.42 -15.50
C ASP A 153 12.01 3.92 -16.83
N PRO A 154 12.81 3.78 -17.91
CA PRO A 154 12.35 3.27 -19.20
C PRO A 154 11.61 1.93 -19.10
N ALA A 155 12.02 1.03 -18.21
CA ALA A 155 11.40 -0.27 -18.05
C ALA A 155 9.99 -0.16 -17.43
N TRP A 156 9.71 0.89 -16.66
CA TRP A 156 8.45 1.06 -15.92
C TRP A 156 7.51 2.12 -16.51
N ARG A 157 7.85 2.75 -17.63
CA ARG A 157 7.00 3.78 -18.25
C ARG A 157 5.59 3.31 -18.59
N ALA A 158 5.43 2.05 -19.03
CA ALA A 158 4.12 1.49 -19.32
C ALA A 158 3.26 1.40 -18.05
N THR A 159 3.84 0.90 -16.95
CA THR A 159 3.22 0.86 -15.63
C THR A 159 2.85 2.26 -15.13
N ALA A 160 3.71 3.25 -15.37
CA ALA A 160 3.45 4.63 -14.95
C ALA A 160 2.19 5.26 -15.57
N ARG A 161 1.79 4.84 -16.78
CA ARG A 161 0.63 5.40 -17.50
C ARG A 161 -0.69 5.18 -16.77
N TRP A 162 -0.84 4.05 -16.09
CA TRP A 162 -2.02 3.76 -15.29
C TRP A 162 -1.77 3.99 -13.79
N ALA A 163 -0.55 3.72 -13.31
CA ALA A 163 -0.25 3.80 -11.88
C ALA A 163 -0.28 5.24 -11.36
N LEU A 164 0.16 6.22 -12.15
CA LEU A 164 0.15 7.62 -11.72
C LEU A 164 -1.26 8.21 -11.57
N PRO A 165 -2.15 8.16 -12.59
CA PRO A 165 -3.50 8.71 -12.43
C PRO A 165 -4.29 8.00 -11.33
N TRP A 166 -4.13 6.69 -11.16
CA TRP A 166 -4.78 5.96 -10.06
C TRP A 166 -4.20 6.36 -8.69
N ALA A 167 -2.87 6.53 -8.56
CA ALA A 167 -2.28 7.03 -7.31
C ALA A 167 -2.76 8.45 -6.96
N LEU A 168 -2.85 9.34 -7.97
CA LEU A 168 -3.40 10.70 -7.79
C LEU A 168 -4.87 10.66 -7.40
N LEU A 169 -5.66 9.76 -8.00
CA LEU A 169 -7.05 9.53 -7.60
C LEU A 169 -7.13 9.14 -6.12
N CYS A 170 -6.35 8.15 -5.68
CA CYS A 170 -6.33 7.73 -4.27
C CYS A 170 -5.94 8.90 -3.34
N PHE A 171 -4.91 9.66 -3.71
CA PHE A 171 -4.47 10.83 -2.96
C PHE A 171 -5.53 11.94 -2.92
N ALA A 172 -6.25 12.19 -4.02
CA ALA A 172 -7.37 13.14 -4.01
C ALA A 172 -8.54 12.63 -3.14
N SER A 173 -8.83 11.33 -3.19
CA SER A 173 -9.95 10.74 -2.44
C SER A 173 -9.76 10.84 -0.93
N ILE A 174 -8.54 10.86 -0.39
CA ILE A 174 -8.33 11.07 1.05
C ILE A 174 -8.75 12.48 1.49
N TRP A 175 -8.58 13.49 0.64
CA TRP A 175 -9.03 14.86 0.91
C TRP A 175 -10.55 14.98 0.82
N VAL A 176 -11.16 14.30 -0.15
CA VAL A 176 -12.63 14.20 -0.24
C VAL A 176 -13.18 13.54 1.03
N LEU A 177 -12.59 12.44 1.47
CA LEU A 177 -12.98 11.74 2.70
C LEU A 177 -12.83 12.64 3.95
N ALA A 178 -11.79 13.47 4.00
CA ALA A 178 -11.56 14.40 5.11
C ALA A 178 -12.56 15.58 5.10
N GLY A 179 -12.82 16.16 3.92
CA GLY A 179 -13.64 17.36 3.76
C GLY A 179 -15.15 17.12 3.69
N TRP A 180 -15.59 15.97 3.18
CA TRP A 180 -17.02 15.67 3.03
C TRP A 180 -17.61 15.16 4.34
N ARG A 181 -18.24 16.07 5.08
CA ARG A 181 -18.79 15.78 6.41
C ARG A 181 -19.94 14.77 6.39
N ASP A 182 -20.85 14.92 5.43
CA ASP A 182 -22.09 14.12 5.32
C ASP A 182 -21.93 12.82 4.52
N ALA A 183 -20.69 12.48 4.11
CA ALA A 183 -20.44 11.24 3.40
C ALA A 183 -20.81 10.02 4.28
N PRO A 184 -21.33 8.93 3.70
CA PRO A 184 -21.43 7.66 4.42
C PRO A 184 -20.02 7.16 4.76
N ARG A 185 -19.57 7.49 5.98
CA ARG A 185 -18.15 7.40 6.39
C ARG A 185 -17.59 6.00 6.22
N GLY A 186 -18.39 4.96 6.48
CA GLY A 186 -18.01 3.58 6.28
C GLY A 186 -17.71 3.25 4.82
N LEU A 187 -18.67 3.47 3.93
CA LEU A 187 -18.54 3.21 2.50
C LEU A 187 -17.44 4.06 1.86
N ALA A 188 -17.41 5.35 2.16
CA ALA A 188 -16.40 6.26 1.61
C ALA A 188 -14.98 5.82 2.00
N GLN A 189 -14.75 5.49 3.28
CA GLN A 189 -13.46 4.99 3.74
C GLN A 189 -13.09 3.65 3.11
N LYS A 190 -14.01 2.68 3.07
CA LYS A 190 -13.77 1.35 2.50
C LYS A 190 -13.47 1.41 0.99
N THR A 191 -14.13 2.31 0.27
CA THR A 191 -13.83 2.57 -1.15
C THR A 191 -12.40 3.08 -1.33
N VAL A 192 -11.96 4.04 -0.51
CA VAL A 192 -10.56 4.53 -0.55
C VAL A 192 -9.57 3.42 -0.22
N ILE A 193 -9.85 2.60 0.80
CA ILE A 193 -9.02 1.43 1.14
C ILE A 193 -8.94 0.45 -0.04
N ALA A 194 -10.07 0.14 -0.68
CA ALA A 194 -10.12 -0.76 -1.83
C ALA A 194 -9.32 -0.23 -3.02
N LEU A 195 -9.39 1.07 -3.30
CA LEU A 195 -8.59 1.71 -4.35
C LEU A 195 -7.08 1.63 -4.06
N ILE A 196 -6.67 1.87 -2.81
CA ILE A 196 -5.27 1.79 -2.39
C ILE A 196 -4.76 0.35 -2.49
N VAL A 197 -5.49 -0.61 -1.93
CA VAL A 197 -5.13 -2.04 -1.95
C VAL A 197 -5.09 -2.57 -3.38
N GLY A 198 -6.05 -2.18 -4.22
CA GLY A 198 -6.06 -2.55 -5.64
C GLY A 198 -4.83 -2.04 -6.38
N TRP A 199 -4.45 -0.77 -6.16
CA TRP A 199 -3.22 -0.22 -6.73
C TRP A 199 -1.98 -0.99 -6.26
N LEU A 200 -1.86 -1.25 -4.95
CA LEU A 200 -0.73 -1.98 -4.37
C LEU A 200 -0.64 -3.40 -4.95
N ALA A 201 -1.77 -4.09 -5.11
CA ALA A 201 -1.83 -5.41 -5.70
C ALA A 201 -1.39 -5.41 -7.17
N CYS A 202 -1.90 -4.49 -7.99
CA CYS A 202 -1.50 -4.39 -9.40
C CYS A 202 0.01 -4.10 -9.55
N VAL A 203 0.57 -3.20 -8.74
CA VAL A 203 2.02 -2.90 -8.76
C VAL A 203 2.85 -4.09 -8.25
N ALA A 204 2.38 -4.81 -7.23
CA ALA A 204 3.03 -6.01 -6.74
C ALA A 204 3.02 -7.14 -7.79
N LEU A 205 1.92 -7.31 -8.54
CA LEU A 205 1.82 -8.25 -9.65
C LEU A 205 2.77 -7.90 -10.79
N GLU A 206 2.90 -6.61 -11.15
CA GLU A 206 3.89 -6.16 -12.14
C GLU A 206 5.32 -6.51 -11.70
N LEU A 207 5.68 -6.23 -10.44
CA LEU A 207 6.98 -6.59 -9.89
C LEU A 207 7.21 -8.10 -9.94
N TRP A 208 6.20 -8.88 -9.57
CA TRP A 208 6.26 -10.34 -9.59
C TRP A 208 6.45 -10.90 -11.00
N GLN A 209 5.68 -10.42 -11.98
CA GLN A 209 5.80 -10.86 -13.38
C GLN A 209 7.20 -10.55 -13.94
N ARG A 210 7.73 -9.36 -13.65
CA ARG A 210 9.05 -8.93 -14.11
C ARG A 210 10.19 -9.74 -13.48
N THR A 211 10.11 -10.01 -12.18
CA THR A 211 11.11 -10.83 -11.48
C THR A 211 11.10 -12.29 -11.94
N ARG A 212 9.92 -12.86 -12.22
CA ARG A 212 9.81 -14.20 -12.82
C ARG A 212 10.36 -14.26 -14.25
N ALA A 213 10.02 -13.30 -15.10
CA ALA A 213 10.52 -13.25 -16.47
C ALA A 213 12.06 -13.08 -16.54
N ALA A 214 12.66 -12.40 -15.57
CA ALA A 214 14.11 -12.32 -15.44
C ALA A 214 14.73 -13.67 -15.06
N ALA A 215 14.15 -14.39 -14.09
CA ALA A 215 14.65 -15.70 -13.64
C ALA A 215 14.59 -16.79 -14.72
N THR A 216 13.61 -16.73 -15.63
CA THR A 216 13.51 -17.66 -16.77
C THR A 216 14.54 -17.40 -17.86
N ARG A 217 15.06 -16.17 -18.00
CA ARG A 217 16.07 -15.81 -19.01
C ARG A 217 17.50 -16.14 -18.58
N THR A 218 17.71 -16.39 -17.30
CA THR A 218 19.02 -16.76 -16.72
C THR A 218 19.21 -18.28 -16.60
N ARG A 219 18.20 -19.07 -17.00
CA ARG A 219 18.27 -20.53 -17.12
C ARG A 219 18.44 -20.88 -18.59
#